data_AF-A0A2N3GAT9-F1
#
_entry.id   AF-A0A2N3GAT9-F1
#
_cell.length_a   1.000
_cell.length_b   1.000
_cell.length_c   1.000
_cell.angle_alpha   90.00
_cell.angle_beta   90.00
_cell.angle_gamma   90.00
#
_symmetry.space_group_name_H-M   'P 1'
#
loop_
_entity.id
_entity.type
_entity.pdbx_description
1 polymer ?
#
loop_
_entity_poly.entity_id
_entity_poly.type
_entity_poly.pdbx_seq_one_letter_code
_entity_poly.pdbx_strand_id
1 'polypeptide(L)'
;MSDTCLETQQLISLAYDNEVVTSADLAAAKRHCSECAACAAYVNGLARLRAIRAPAAPASVLDAAISAVRVERMRDAEHAATAAAREQKDAADSETVVPLRPVGHWHRMATWGTAAAAVFLVVGIVTWQGVRYLATPERQTESMDTFSYEDLEAATPDENYSGAATAQLDAGDTLRSVLPAPPYVVFDGWVYEVTEDNERVPADTAPIGLITTDFGSGTPSPQNVYAADATDSILIVEQDRNARVARRVTREFNGKDFGLTSSDITVFGTWPALTSAHPQPSSAEGMPEYDRLREQSEGQQIYVEPGGDPARGFAIAPGTPESDPARGNPNWTWWSPL
;
A
#
# COMPACT_ATOMS: atom_id res chain seq x y z
N MET A 1 -41.32 11.78 0.05
CA MET A 1 -40.32 11.02 0.83
C MET A 1 -41.11 10.22 1.86
N SER A 2 -41.01 8.88 1.85
CA SER A 2 -41.75 8.03 2.78
C SER A 2 -41.03 7.93 4.13
N ASP A 3 -41.75 7.58 5.19
CA ASP A 3 -41.17 7.37 6.54
C ASP A 3 -40.02 6.35 6.52
N THR A 4 -40.14 5.31 5.68
CA THR A 4 -39.10 4.30 5.46
C THR A 4 -37.80 4.87 4.87
N CYS A 5 -37.88 5.91 4.02
CA CYS A 5 -36.68 6.55 3.48
C CYS A 5 -35.94 7.34 4.56
N LEU A 6 -36.66 8.01 5.47
CA LEU A 6 -36.07 8.75 6.57
C LEU A 6 -35.36 7.82 7.56
N GLU A 7 -36.02 6.74 7.95
CA GLU A 7 -35.45 5.71 8.83
C GLU A 7 -34.18 5.07 8.20
N THR A 8 -34.24 4.76 6.90
CA THR A 8 -33.08 4.24 6.16
C THR A 8 -31.92 5.24 6.16
N GLN A 9 -32.18 6.51 5.87
CA GLN A 9 -31.14 7.56 5.88
C GLN A 9 -30.51 7.71 7.28
N GLN A 10 -31.33 7.66 8.33
CA GLN A 10 -30.85 7.71 9.72
C GLN A 10 -29.94 6.52 10.04
N LEU A 11 -30.36 5.29 9.74
CA LEU A 11 -29.55 4.09 9.99
C LEU A 11 -28.23 4.10 9.22
N ILE A 12 -28.24 4.56 7.97
CA ILE A 12 -27.03 4.69 7.17
C ILE A 12 -26.10 5.76 7.76
N SER A 13 -26.61 6.92 8.19
CA SER A 13 -25.80 7.97 8.83
C SER A 13 -25.14 7.46 10.11
N LEU A 14 -25.90 6.80 10.99
CA LEU A 14 -25.39 6.21 12.23
C LEU A 14 -24.25 5.21 11.94
N ALA A 15 -24.46 4.32 10.97
CA ALA A 15 -23.41 3.39 10.56
C ALA A 15 -22.19 4.09 9.95
N TYR A 16 -22.39 5.23 9.28
CA TYR A 16 -21.33 6.03 8.68
C TYR A 16 -20.45 6.74 9.72
N ASP A 17 -21.05 7.14 10.83
CA ASP A 17 -20.40 7.79 11.99
C ASP A 17 -19.79 6.77 12.98
N ASN A 18 -19.77 5.47 12.62
CA ASN A 18 -19.36 4.34 13.46
C ASN A 18 -20.20 4.15 14.74
N GLU A 19 -21.47 4.58 14.74
CA GLU A 19 -22.40 4.25 15.82
C GLU A 19 -22.91 2.80 15.70
N VAL A 20 -23.36 2.25 16.82
CA VAL A 20 -23.80 0.85 16.89
C VAL A 20 -25.16 0.70 16.21
N VAL A 21 -25.16 0.10 15.03
CA VAL A 21 -26.37 -0.33 14.30
C VAL A 21 -26.36 -1.85 14.19
N THR A 22 -27.50 -2.51 14.39
CA THR A 22 -27.55 -3.97 14.27
C THR A 22 -27.28 -4.40 12.83
N SER A 23 -26.66 -5.57 12.64
CA SER A 23 -26.35 -6.09 11.31
C SER A 23 -27.61 -6.33 10.47
N ALA A 24 -28.73 -6.69 11.12
CA ALA A 24 -30.01 -6.89 10.46
C ALA A 24 -30.59 -5.56 9.94
N ASP A 25 -30.59 -4.50 10.76
CA ASP A 25 -31.11 -3.19 10.38
C ASP A 25 -30.27 -2.56 9.27
N LEU A 26 -28.94 -2.69 9.34
CA LEU A 26 -28.04 -2.21 8.30
C LEU A 26 -28.25 -2.97 6.97
N ALA A 27 -28.47 -4.29 7.02
CA ALA A 27 -28.74 -5.09 5.83
C ALA A 27 -30.10 -4.72 5.19
N ALA A 28 -31.13 -4.44 6.00
CA ALA A 28 -32.42 -3.96 5.53
C ALA A 28 -32.31 -2.56 4.90
N ALA A 29 -31.60 -1.64 5.54
CA ALA A 29 -31.33 -0.29 5.03
C ALA A 29 -30.58 -0.33 3.68
N LYS A 30 -29.52 -1.15 3.56
CA LYS A 30 -28.77 -1.33 2.31
C LYS A 30 -29.66 -1.88 1.17
N ARG A 31 -30.55 -2.82 1.48
CA ARG A 31 -31.51 -3.36 0.50
C ARG A 31 -32.46 -2.26 0.03
N HIS A 32 -33.02 -1.46 0.94
CA HIS A 32 -33.86 -0.33 0.57
C HIS A 32 -33.12 0.69 -0.31
N CYS A 33 -31.86 1.00 -0.01
CA CYS A 33 -31.02 1.86 -0.85
C CYS A 33 -30.83 1.34 -2.28
N SER A 34 -30.84 0.01 -2.49
CA SER A 34 -30.74 -0.57 -3.84
C SER A 34 -32.02 -0.43 -4.68
N GLU A 35 -33.17 -0.26 -4.03
CA GLU A 35 -34.48 -0.18 -4.68
C GLU A 35 -35.01 1.26 -4.77
N CYS A 36 -34.54 2.17 -3.91
CA CYS A 36 -34.98 3.56 -3.83
C CYS A 36 -33.90 4.54 -4.31
N ALA A 37 -34.14 5.17 -5.48
CA ALA A 37 -33.20 6.12 -6.08
C ALA A 37 -32.82 7.31 -5.18
N ALA A 38 -33.74 7.79 -4.34
CA ALA A 38 -33.48 8.89 -3.41
C ALA A 38 -32.50 8.48 -2.29
N CYS A 39 -32.64 7.26 -1.76
CA CYS A 39 -31.72 6.72 -0.76
C CYS A 39 -30.35 6.39 -1.38
N ALA A 40 -30.31 5.86 -2.61
CA ALA A 40 -29.06 5.67 -3.35
C ALA A 40 -28.30 6.99 -3.55
N ALA A 41 -28.99 8.05 -3.95
CA ALA A 41 -28.40 9.38 -4.10
C ALA A 41 -27.85 9.93 -2.77
N TYR A 42 -28.54 9.69 -1.66
CA TYR A 42 -28.07 10.07 -0.33
C TYR A 42 -26.77 9.35 0.06
N VAL A 43 -26.68 8.03 -0.12
CA VAL A 43 -25.46 7.26 0.17
C VAL A 43 -24.28 7.74 -0.69
N ASN A 44 -24.51 8.00 -1.98
CA ASN A 44 -23.50 8.57 -2.87
C ASN A 44 -23.05 9.97 -2.41
N GLY A 45 -23.96 10.78 -1.86
CA GLY A 45 -23.64 12.07 -1.27
C GLY A 45 -22.72 11.95 -0.04
N LEU A 46 -23.03 11.03 0.88
CA LEU A 46 -22.17 10.74 2.04
C LEU A 46 -20.78 10.24 1.63
N ALA A 47 -20.71 9.37 0.61
CA ALA A 47 -19.45 8.89 0.04
C ALA A 47 -18.59 10.06 -0.47
N ARG A 48 -19.20 10.99 -1.22
CA ARG A 48 -18.51 12.19 -1.72
C ARG A 48 -18.05 13.12 -0.60
N LEU A 49 -18.87 13.35 0.42
CA LEU A 49 -18.49 14.18 1.57
C LEU A 49 -17.28 13.61 2.32
N ARG A 50 -17.20 12.29 2.48
CA ARG A 50 -16.05 11.63 3.11
C ARG A 50 -14.78 11.69 2.27
N ALA A 51 -14.92 11.74 0.95
CA ALA A 51 -13.80 11.93 0.03
C ALA A 51 -13.25 13.37 0.05
N ILE A 52 -13.96 14.33 0.67
CA ILE A 52 -13.43 15.68 0.87
C ILE A 52 -12.30 15.59 1.90
N ARG A 53 -11.09 15.97 1.49
CA ARG A 53 -9.92 16.01 2.36
C ARG A 53 -10.19 16.95 3.53
N ALA A 54 -10.04 16.46 4.74
CA ALA A 54 -10.07 17.31 5.92
C ALA A 54 -9.00 18.41 5.78
N PRO A 55 -9.27 19.64 6.23
CA PRO A 55 -8.27 20.70 6.20
C PRO A 55 -7.03 20.23 6.98
N ALA A 56 -5.84 20.45 6.40
CA ALA A 56 -4.61 20.10 7.06
C ALA A 56 -4.53 20.85 8.40
N ALA A 57 -4.21 20.11 9.47
CA ALA A 57 -3.94 20.74 10.75
C ALA A 57 -2.73 21.67 10.58
N PRO A 58 -2.72 22.88 11.19
CA PRO A 58 -1.54 23.73 11.21
C PRO A 58 -0.34 22.95 11.74
N ALA A 59 0.85 23.12 11.14
CA ALA A 59 2.06 22.41 11.54
C ALA A 59 2.33 22.50 13.05
N SER A 60 2.05 23.65 13.65
CA SER A 60 2.18 23.89 15.10
C SER A 60 1.31 22.97 15.97
N VAL A 61 0.12 22.58 15.51
CA VAL A 61 -0.77 21.66 16.21
C VAL A 61 -0.23 20.23 16.10
N LEU A 62 0.27 19.86 14.92
CA LEU A 62 0.88 18.55 14.69
C LEU A 62 2.14 18.38 15.55
N ASP A 63 3.01 19.39 15.58
CA ASP A 63 4.24 19.41 16.37
C ASP A 63 3.94 19.36 17.87
N ALA A 64 2.93 20.10 18.32
CA ALA A 64 2.47 20.06 19.71
C ALA A 64 1.94 18.67 20.09
N ALA A 65 1.16 18.03 19.21
CA ALA A 65 0.65 16.67 19.43
C ALA A 65 1.79 15.64 19.47
N ILE A 66 2.74 15.68 18.52
CA ILE A 66 3.91 14.80 18.49
C ILE A 66 4.75 14.98 19.76
N SER A 67 4.96 16.23 20.19
CA SER A 67 5.70 16.56 21.41
C SER A 67 5.00 16.01 22.66
N ALA A 68 3.67 16.16 22.75
CA ALA A 68 2.90 15.62 23.85
C ALA A 68 2.98 14.08 23.92
N VAL A 69 2.88 13.39 22.77
CA VAL A 69 3.04 11.93 22.71
C VAL A 69 4.44 11.48 23.13
N ARG A 70 5.49 12.22 22.75
CA ARG A 70 6.87 11.92 23.21
C ARG A 70 6.99 12.04 24.73
N VAL A 71 6.39 13.08 25.33
CA VAL A 71 6.41 13.28 26.79
C VAL A 71 5.70 12.14 27.51
N GLU A 72 4.51 11.73 27.04
CA GLU A 72 3.80 10.59 27.63
C GLU A 72 4.58 9.28 27.49
N ARG A 73 5.18 9.02 26.32
CA ARG A 73 6.06 7.83 26.15
C ARG A 73 7.26 7.82 27.10
N MET A 74 7.87 8.98 27.36
CA MET A 74 8.96 9.08 28.33
C MET A 74 8.48 8.80 29.75
N ARG A 75 7.28 9.25 30.13
CA ARG A 75 6.67 8.93 31.43
C ARG A 75 6.38 7.44 31.58
N ASP A 76 5.80 6.81 30.56
CA ASP A 76 5.51 5.38 30.57
C ASP A 76 6.80 4.54 30.70
N ALA A 77 7.86 4.94 29.99
CA ALA A 77 9.17 4.29 30.10
C ALA A 77 9.78 4.44 31.50
N GLU A 78 9.67 5.61 32.13
CA GLU A 78 10.13 5.85 33.50
C GLU A 78 9.34 5.03 34.53
N HIS A 79 8.01 4.94 34.35
CA HIS A 79 7.15 4.09 35.19
C HIS A 79 7.50 2.60 35.04
N ALA A 80 7.72 2.12 33.81
CA ALA A 80 8.15 0.75 33.55
C ALA A 80 9.52 0.45 34.17
N ALA A 81 10.49 1.36 34.03
CA ALA A 81 11.83 1.22 34.61
C ALA A 81 11.78 1.19 36.15
N THR A 82 10.95 2.04 36.76
CA THR A 82 10.76 2.07 38.21
C THR A 82 10.09 0.79 38.73
N ALA A 83 9.11 0.26 38.01
CA ALA A 83 8.46 -1.00 38.35
C ALA A 83 9.45 -2.17 38.28
N ALA A 84 10.26 -2.26 37.22
CA ALA A 84 11.28 -3.28 37.07
C ALA A 84 12.36 -3.20 38.17
N ALA A 85 12.77 -2.00 38.57
CA ALA A 85 13.74 -1.81 39.66
C ALA A 85 13.20 -2.25 41.03
N ARG A 86 11.88 -2.08 41.29
CA ARG A 86 11.25 -2.59 42.51
C ARG A 86 11.19 -4.11 42.53
N GLU A 87 10.82 -4.73 41.41
CA GLU A 87 10.76 -6.19 41.28
C GLU A 87 12.13 -6.85 41.52
N GLN A 88 13.21 -6.27 41.01
CA GLN A 88 14.58 -6.75 41.28
C GLN A 88 14.99 -6.63 42.75
N LYS A 89 14.57 -5.55 43.42
CA LYS A 89 14.87 -5.35 44.84
C LYS A 89 14.08 -6.33 45.72
N ASP A 90 12.81 -6.54 45.44
CA ASP A 90 11.97 -7.48 46.18
C ASP A 90 12.43 -8.94 45.98
N ALA A 91 12.96 -9.28 44.80
CA ALA A 91 13.60 -10.57 44.54
C ALA A 91 14.90 -10.73 45.34
N ALA A 92 15.71 -9.68 45.48
CA ALA A 92 16.95 -9.69 46.26
C ALA A 92 16.69 -9.76 47.78
N ASP A 93 15.68 -9.08 48.30
CA ASP A 93 15.33 -9.10 49.73
C ASP A 93 14.66 -10.44 50.14
N SER A 94 14.02 -11.14 49.19
CA SER A 94 13.42 -12.46 49.41
C SER A 94 14.47 -13.61 49.49
N GLU A 95 15.73 -13.36 49.14
CA GLU A 95 16.84 -14.31 49.26
C GLU A 95 17.60 -14.15 50.58
N THR A 96 16.90 -13.79 51.67
CA THR A 96 17.43 -13.98 53.02
C THR A 96 17.31 -15.45 53.42
N VAL A 97 18.29 -16.24 53.00
CA VAL A 97 18.51 -17.60 53.50
C VAL A 97 18.68 -17.55 55.02
N VAL A 98 17.66 -17.98 55.76
CA VAL A 98 17.76 -18.23 57.20
C VAL A 98 18.86 -19.28 57.40
N PRO A 99 19.95 -19.00 58.13
CA PRO A 99 20.99 -19.99 58.35
C PRO A 99 20.44 -21.10 59.26
N LEU A 100 20.00 -22.20 58.66
CA LEU A 100 19.76 -23.45 59.36
C LEU A 100 21.10 -23.96 59.90
N ARG A 101 21.23 -23.99 61.23
CA ARG A 101 22.39 -24.55 61.93
C ARG A 101 22.64 -26.00 61.45
N PRO A 102 23.87 -26.38 61.11
CA PRO A 102 24.17 -27.71 60.60
C PRO A 102 24.15 -28.71 61.76
N VAL A 103 23.23 -29.68 61.70
CA VAL A 103 23.30 -30.90 62.51
C VAL A 103 23.87 -32.00 61.61
N GLY A 104 25.13 -32.35 61.86
CA GLY A 104 25.75 -33.66 61.63
C GLY A 104 25.50 -34.43 60.33
N HIS A 105 26.55 -34.48 59.50
CA HIS A 105 27.16 -35.73 58.99
C HIS A 105 26.96 -36.22 57.53
N TRP A 106 26.55 -35.41 56.55
CA TRP A 106 26.37 -35.87 55.14
C TRP A 106 27.30 -35.29 54.05
N HIS A 107 28.45 -34.69 54.39
CA HIS A 107 29.36 -34.07 53.40
C HIS A 107 30.26 -35.02 52.59
N ARG A 108 29.74 -36.12 52.01
CA ARG A 108 30.57 -36.97 51.11
C ARG A 108 30.01 -37.29 49.73
N MET A 109 28.89 -36.70 49.28
CA MET A 109 28.45 -36.87 47.89
C MET A 109 27.80 -35.62 47.28
N ALA A 110 28.52 -34.50 47.22
CA ALA A 110 28.11 -33.38 46.37
C ALA A 110 29.31 -32.49 46.03
N THR A 111 30.11 -32.89 45.05
CA THR A 111 30.76 -31.95 44.15
C THR A 111 30.38 -32.38 42.73
N TRP A 112 30.38 -31.44 41.79
CA TRP A 112 29.91 -31.56 40.40
C TRP A 112 28.44 -31.17 40.19
N GLY A 113 28.22 -29.85 40.02
CA GLY A 113 27.21 -29.38 39.09
C GLY A 113 26.25 -28.31 39.61
N THR A 114 26.70 -27.07 39.79
CA THR A 114 25.85 -25.85 39.65
C THR A 114 26.74 -24.60 39.60
N ALA A 115 27.29 -24.28 38.43
CA ALA A 115 27.89 -22.97 38.17
C ALA A 115 27.78 -22.65 36.67
N ALA A 116 26.55 -22.58 36.14
CA ALA A 116 26.32 -22.20 34.73
C ALA A 116 24.95 -21.56 34.42
N ALA A 117 24.07 -21.31 35.40
CA ALA A 117 22.69 -20.91 35.11
C ALA A 117 22.37 -19.41 35.31
N ALA A 118 23.23 -18.61 35.94
CA ALA A 118 22.87 -17.23 36.31
C ALA A 118 23.23 -16.15 35.25
N VAL A 119 24.04 -16.47 34.23
CA VAL A 119 24.55 -15.47 33.26
C VAL A 119 23.68 -15.37 31.99
N PHE A 120 22.86 -16.37 31.67
CA PHE A 120 22.06 -16.39 30.44
C PHE A 120 20.72 -15.63 30.51
N LEU A 121 20.19 -15.33 31.71
CA LEU A 121 18.89 -14.67 31.84
C LEU A 121 18.94 -13.14 31.73
N VAL A 122 20.08 -12.50 32.00
CA VAL A 122 20.20 -11.03 31.96
C VAL A 122 20.52 -10.51 30.55
N VAL A 123 21.18 -11.32 29.70
CA VAL A 123 21.51 -10.92 28.32
C VAL A 123 20.33 -11.11 27.35
N GLY A 124 19.41 -12.04 27.63
CA GLY A 124 18.26 -12.34 26.76
C GLY A 124 17.13 -11.31 26.77
N ILE A 125 17.00 -10.50 27.83
CA ILE A 125 15.89 -9.54 27.95
C ILE A 125 16.23 -8.18 27.29
N VAL A 126 17.51 -7.82 27.20
CA VAL A 126 17.93 -6.52 26.62
C VAL A 126 17.94 -6.54 25.09
N THR A 127 18.14 -7.70 24.44
CA THR A 127 18.20 -7.79 22.98
C THR A 127 16.82 -7.81 22.30
N TRP A 128 15.76 -8.23 22.99
CA TRP A 128 14.45 -8.37 22.34
C TRP A 128 13.66 -7.05 22.21
N GLN A 129 13.94 -6.04 23.04
CA GLN A 129 13.28 -4.73 22.89
C GLN A 129 13.98 -3.78 21.91
N GLY A 130 15.23 -4.04 21.50
CA GLY A 130 15.98 -3.17 20.59
C GLY A 130 15.62 -3.30 19.11
N VAL A 131 15.05 -4.43 18.67
CA VAL A 131 14.84 -4.72 17.25
C VAL A 131 13.51 -4.16 16.71
N ARG A 132 12.58 -3.74 17.58
CA ARG A 132 11.30 -3.16 17.15
C ARG A 132 11.34 -1.67 16.80
N TYR A 133 12.51 -1.02 16.92
CA TYR A 133 12.65 0.44 16.83
C TYR A 133 13.44 0.96 15.60
N LEU A 134 13.84 0.08 14.67
CA LEU A 134 14.54 0.46 13.43
C LEU A 134 13.61 0.62 12.20
N ALA A 135 12.30 0.55 12.38
CA ALA A 135 11.32 0.74 11.29
C ALA A 135 10.54 2.05 11.49
N THR A 136 11.15 3.18 11.14
CA THR A 136 10.39 4.32 10.59
C THR A 136 11.28 5.11 9.63
N PRO A 137 10.92 5.21 8.34
CA PRO A 137 11.67 5.99 7.37
C PRO A 137 11.44 7.50 7.56
N GLU A 138 12.53 8.23 7.37
CA GLU A 138 12.64 9.67 7.33
C GLU A 138 12.12 10.17 5.97
N ARG A 139 10.98 10.87 5.94
CA ARG A 139 10.57 11.69 4.78
C ARG A 139 11.14 13.09 4.98
N GLN A 140 12.13 13.45 4.18
CA GLN A 140 12.45 14.85 3.91
C GLN A 140 11.41 15.41 2.93
N THR A 141 10.70 16.43 3.39
CA THR A 141 9.98 17.42 2.57
C THR A 141 10.89 18.62 2.32
N GLU A 142 11.22 18.89 1.06
CA GLU A 142 11.52 20.23 0.53
C GLU A 142 10.48 20.48 -0.57
N SER A 143 9.48 21.33 -0.32
CA SER A 143 9.41 22.75 -0.66
C SER A 143 9.22 23.02 -2.16
N MET A 144 8.07 23.57 -2.56
CA MET A 144 8.00 24.89 -3.21
C MET A 144 6.57 25.25 -3.67
N ASP A 145 6.17 26.44 -3.23
CA ASP A 145 5.47 27.51 -3.95
C ASP A 145 4.38 27.18 -4.98
N THR A 146 3.16 27.41 -4.49
CA THR A 146 2.06 28.08 -5.19
C THR A 146 2.53 29.11 -6.22
N PHE A 147 2.17 28.90 -7.50
CA PHE A 147 2.02 29.98 -8.47
C PHE A 147 0.61 29.97 -9.07
N SER A 148 0.06 31.19 -9.08
CA SER A 148 -1.27 31.57 -9.56
C SER A 148 -1.37 31.43 -11.08
N TYR A 149 -2.49 30.89 -11.56
CA TYR A 149 -2.90 30.93 -12.97
C TYR A 149 -3.56 32.28 -13.26
N GLU A 150 -2.96 33.05 -14.17
CA GLU A 150 -3.68 34.04 -14.98
C GLU A 150 -3.23 33.89 -16.43
N ASP A 151 -4.24 33.92 -17.31
CA ASP A 151 -4.22 34.06 -18.76
C ASP A 151 -3.46 33.05 -19.61
N LEU A 152 -4.23 32.35 -20.46
CA LEU A 152 -3.99 32.41 -21.90
C LEU A 152 -5.30 32.23 -22.67
N GLU A 153 -5.61 33.29 -23.41
CA GLU A 153 -6.72 33.45 -24.33
C GLU A 153 -6.73 32.42 -25.47
N ALA A 154 -7.93 32.27 -26.02
CA ALA A 154 -8.29 31.47 -27.16
C ALA A 154 -7.40 31.70 -28.39
N ALA A 155 -7.05 30.60 -29.07
CA ALA A 155 -6.72 30.60 -30.49
C ALA A 155 -7.70 29.67 -31.22
N THR A 156 -8.48 30.26 -32.12
CA THR A 156 -9.42 29.63 -33.04
C THR A 156 -8.72 28.80 -34.14
N PRO A 157 -9.44 27.87 -34.78
CA PRO A 157 -8.85 26.88 -35.68
C PRO A 157 -8.61 27.45 -37.07
N ASP A 158 -7.58 26.95 -37.75
CA ASP A 158 -7.41 27.17 -39.20
C ASP A 158 -7.31 25.82 -39.92
N GLU A 159 -8.01 25.77 -41.04
CA GLU A 159 -8.31 24.59 -41.86
C GLU A 159 -7.12 24.18 -42.76
N ASN A 160 -7.22 22.94 -43.28
CA ASN A 160 -6.44 22.32 -44.36
C ASN A 160 -5.10 21.65 -44.02
N TYR A 161 -5.16 20.33 -43.84
CA TYR A 161 -4.19 19.44 -44.52
C TYR A 161 -4.81 18.07 -44.83
N SER A 162 -5.23 17.87 -46.09
CA SER A 162 -5.43 16.53 -46.65
C SER A 162 -4.11 16.04 -47.20
N GLY A 163 -3.59 14.94 -46.65
CA GLY A 163 -2.40 14.28 -47.17
C GLY A 163 -2.37 12.84 -46.68
N ALA A 164 -2.91 11.93 -47.48
CA ALA A 164 -2.69 10.51 -47.30
C ALA A 164 -1.20 10.21 -47.44
N ALA A 165 -0.57 9.76 -46.36
CA ALA A 165 0.79 9.25 -46.36
C ALA A 165 0.81 7.91 -45.61
N THR A 166 0.91 6.83 -46.38
CA THR A 166 1.37 5.52 -45.92
C THR A 166 2.80 5.67 -45.39
N ALA A 167 2.96 5.74 -44.08
CA ALA A 167 4.27 5.70 -43.42
C ALA A 167 4.56 4.27 -42.96
N GLN A 168 5.28 3.56 -43.82
CA GLN A 168 6.07 2.39 -43.49
C GLN A 168 7.10 2.82 -42.42
N LEU A 169 6.95 2.30 -41.20
CA LEU A 169 7.85 2.55 -40.07
C LEU A 169 9.26 2.09 -40.46
N ASP A 170 10.12 3.07 -40.71
CA ASP A 170 11.53 2.87 -41.02
C ASP A 170 12.28 2.51 -39.74
N ALA A 171 13.04 1.43 -39.81
CA ALA A 171 13.78 0.82 -38.73
C ALA A 171 15.01 1.68 -38.37
N GLY A 172 14.82 2.60 -37.42
CA GLY A 172 15.90 3.25 -36.67
C GLY A 172 16.26 2.44 -35.43
N ASP A 173 16.83 1.25 -35.66
CA ASP A 173 17.33 0.30 -34.67
C ASP A 173 18.49 0.91 -33.85
N THR A 174 18.12 1.64 -32.78
CA THR A 174 18.98 1.71 -31.61
C THR A 174 18.59 0.53 -30.74
N LEU A 175 19.49 -0.44 -30.65
CA LEU A 175 19.49 -1.52 -29.65
C LEU A 175 19.56 -0.88 -28.25
N ARG A 176 18.45 -0.29 -27.79
CA ARG A 176 18.22 -0.04 -26.37
C ARG A 176 18.25 -1.43 -25.75
N SER A 177 19.22 -1.65 -24.86
CA SER A 177 19.24 -2.83 -24.01
C SER A 177 17.91 -2.88 -23.27
N VAL A 178 16.95 -3.64 -23.79
CA VAL A 178 15.65 -3.84 -23.15
C VAL A 178 15.96 -4.61 -21.88
N LEU A 179 15.90 -3.92 -20.75
CA LEU A 179 16.03 -4.56 -19.45
C LEU A 179 14.96 -5.66 -19.36
N PRO A 180 15.30 -6.81 -18.77
CA PRO A 180 14.30 -7.83 -18.52
C PRO A 180 13.19 -7.24 -17.64
N ALA A 181 11.93 -7.54 -17.96
CA ALA A 181 10.84 -7.08 -17.10
C ALA A 181 10.96 -7.73 -15.72
N PRO A 182 10.65 -6.98 -14.65
CA PRO A 182 10.44 -7.56 -13.33
C PRO A 182 9.39 -8.70 -13.32
N PRO A 183 9.39 -9.55 -12.29
CA PRO A 183 8.42 -10.63 -12.13
C PRO A 183 7.06 -10.07 -11.73
N TYR A 184 6.31 -9.56 -12.71
CA TYR A 184 4.97 -9.01 -12.49
C TYR A 184 3.88 -10.09 -12.52
N VAL A 185 2.84 -9.85 -11.73
CA VAL A 185 1.55 -10.55 -11.81
C VAL A 185 0.41 -9.54 -11.80
N VAL A 186 -0.78 -9.97 -12.22
CA VAL A 186 -2.00 -9.15 -12.16
C VAL A 186 -3.03 -9.83 -11.29
N PHE A 187 -3.60 -9.08 -10.34
CA PHE A 187 -4.71 -9.52 -9.50
C PHE A 187 -5.73 -8.40 -9.36
N ASP A 188 -7.01 -8.70 -9.63
CA ASP A 188 -8.11 -7.73 -9.60
C ASP A 188 -7.83 -6.48 -10.45
N GLY A 189 -7.18 -6.66 -11.61
CA GLY A 189 -6.81 -5.57 -12.53
C GLY A 189 -5.57 -4.75 -12.15
N TRP A 190 -4.98 -4.98 -10.98
CA TRP A 190 -3.79 -4.28 -10.50
C TRP A 190 -2.51 -5.09 -10.72
N VAL A 191 -1.43 -4.40 -11.06
CA VAL A 191 -0.11 -5.01 -11.22
C VAL A 191 0.61 -5.07 -9.88
N TYR A 192 1.19 -6.23 -9.60
CA TYR A 192 2.05 -6.46 -8.44
C TYR A 192 3.43 -6.97 -8.91
N GLU A 193 4.50 -6.46 -8.30
CA GLU A 193 5.86 -6.98 -8.45
C GLU A 193 6.09 -8.05 -7.37
N VAL A 194 6.45 -9.27 -7.79
CA VAL A 194 6.76 -10.38 -6.88
C VAL A 194 8.16 -10.15 -6.29
N THR A 195 8.26 -10.10 -4.97
CA THR A 195 9.53 -9.92 -4.27
C THR A 195 10.21 -11.26 -4.01
N GLU A 196 11.47 -11.23 -3.57
CA GLU A 196 12.17 -12.43 -3.09
C GLU A 196 11.75 -12.84 -1.67
N ASP A 197 10.92 -12.02 -1.01
CA ASP A 197 10.41 -12.30 0.32
C ASP A 197 9.41 -13.46 0.26
N ASN A 198 9.54 -14.37 1.21
CA ASN A 198 8.62 -15.49 1.38
C ASN A 198 7.96 -15.41 2.74
N GLU A 199 6.66 -15.68 2.76
CA GLU A 199 5.85 -15.73 3.96
C GLU A 199 5.05 -17.02 3.99
N ARG A 200 4.75 -17.50 5.20
CA ARG A 200 3.89 -18.66 5.38
C ARG A 200 2.45 -18.23 5.60
N VAL A 201 1.55 -18.66 4.72
CA VAL A 201 0.12 -18.40 4.89
C VAL A 201 -0.42 -19.17 6.10
N PRO A 202 -1.09 -18.52 7.07
CA PRO A 202 -1.67 -19.19 8.23
C PRO A 202 -2.65 -20.31 7.84
N ALA A 203 -2.77 -21.33 8.70
CA ALA A 203 -3.53 -22.55 8.41
C ALA A 203 -5.02 -22.31 8.12
N ASP A 204 -5.60 -21.26 8.71
CA ASP A 204 -7.03 -20.98 8.64
C ASP A 204 -7.39 -19.83 7.69
N THR A 205 -6.39 -19.25 6.99
CA THR A 205 -6.63 -18.17 6.02
C THR A 205 -7.25 -18.74 4.75
N ALA A 206 -8.38 -18.18 4.32
CA ALA A 206 -9.01 -18.51 3.04
C ALA A 206 -8.40 -17.70 1.89
N PRO A 207 -8.29 -18.26 0.67
CA PRO A 207 -7.83 -17.51 -0.49
C PRO A 207 -8.85 -16.43 -0.85
N ILE A 208 -8.34 -15.26 -1.25
CA ILE A 208 -9.15 -14.13 -1.74
C ILE A 208 -9.38 -14.20 -3.25
N GLY A 209 -8.62 -15.04 -3.96
CA GLY A 209 -8.80 -15.27 -5.39
C GLY A 209 -7.74 -16.19 -5.98
N LEU A 210 -7.70 -16.20 -7.31
CA LEU A 210 -6.81 -17.05 -8.11
C LEU A 210 -6.17 -16.19 -9.21
N ILE A 211 -4.89 -16.41 -9.47
CA ILE A 211 -4.18 -15.88 -10.64
C ILE A 211 -3.57 -17.03 -11.43
N THR A 212 -3.20 -16.79 -12.69
CA THR A 212 -2.43 -17.75 -13.48
C THR A 212 -1.04 -17.18 -13.69
N THR A 213 0.01 -17.88 -13.24
CA THR A 213 1.40 -17.44 -13.40
C THR A 213 2.35 -18.62 -13.54
N ASP A 214 3.48 -18.43 -14.22
CA ASP A 214 4.49 -19.45 -14.42
C ASP A 214 5.59 -19.46 -13.35
N PHE A 215 5.67 -18.42 -12.50
CA PHE A 215 6.76 -18.22 -11.55
C PHE A 215 8.17 -18.37 -12.16
N GLY A 216 8.34 -18.03 -13.45
CA GLY A 216 9.59 -18.19 -14.19
C GLY A 216 9.91 -19.62 -14.64
N SER A 217 8.99 -20.57 -14.45
CA SER A 217 9.13 -21.94 -14.99
C SER A 217 8.87 -22.04 -16.50
N GLY A 218 8.30 -20.99 -17.10
CA GLY A 218 7.85 -20.98 -18.50
C GLY A 218 6.52 -21.68 -18.74
N THR A 219 5.89 -22.30 -17.73
CA THR A 219 4.58 -22.96 -17.84
C THR A 219 3.58 -22.33 -16.87
N PRO A 220 2.66 -21.47 -17.35
CA PRO A 220 1.66 -20.84 -16.50
C PRO A 220 0.74 -21.85 -15.82
N SER A 221 0.47 -21.65 -14.54
CA SER A 221 -0.41 -22.50 -13.74
C SER A 221 -1.23 -21.66 -12.76
N PRO A 222 -2.43 -22.12 -12.36
CA PRO A 222 -3.28 -21.40 -11.41
C PRO A 222 -2.66 -21.41 -10.00
N GLN A 223 -2.66 -20.26 -9.35
CA GLN A 223 -2.08 -20.02 -8.02
C GLN A 223 -3.08 -19.27 -7.14
N ASN A 224 -3.20 -19.73 -5.89
CA ASN A 224 -4.08 -19.08 -4.91
C ASN A 224 -3.44 -17.79 -4.41
N VAL A 225 -4.28 -16.76 -4.30
CA VAL A 225 -3.92 -15.44 -3.75
C VAL A 225 -4.57 -15.29 -2.38
N TYR A 226 -3.81 -14.75 -1.43
CA TYR A 226 -4.25 -14.43 -0.08
C TYR A 226 -3.98 -12.96 0.22
N ALA A 227 -4.78 -12.37 1.10
CA ALA A 227 -4.50 -11.05 1.62
C ALA A 227 -3.24 -11.11 2.50
N ALA A 228 -2.35 -10.15 2.32
CA ALA A 228 -1.26 -9.89 3.26
C ALA A 228 -1.73 -8.91 4.36
N ASP A 229 -0.91 -8.75 5.39
CA ASP A 229 -1.19 -7.80 6.48
C ASP A 229 -1.13 -6.32 6.01
N ALA A 230 -0.38 -6.04 4.94
CA ALA A 230 -0.29 -4.70 4.35
C ALA A 230 -1.22 -4.55 3.13
N THR A 231 -1.99 -3.46 3.09
CA THR A 231 -3.06 -3.18 2.11
C THR A 231 -2.59 -3.17 0.65
N ASP A 232 -1.32 -2.88 0.42
CA ASP A 232 -0.66 -2.80 -0.88
C ASP A 232 0.04 -4.10 -1.27
N SER A 233 -0.17 -5.20 -0.53
CA SER A 233 0.48 -6.48 -0.82
C SER A 233 -0.48 -7.66 -0.82
N ILE A 234 -0.07 -8.71 -1.54
CA ILE A 234 -0.75 -10.00 -1.61
C ILE A 234 0.28 -11.12 -1.44
N LEU A 235 -0.20 -12.29 -1.01
CA LEU A 235 0.59 -13.51 -0.89
C LEU A 235 0.16 -14.50 -1.96
N ILE A 236 1.11 -15.03 -2.73
CA ILE A 236 0.84 -15.99 -3.82
C ILE A 236 1.50 -17.32 -3.46
N VAL A 237 0.68 -18.34 -3.18
CA VAL A 237 1.17 -19.64 -2.69
C VAL A 237 1.75 -20.46 -3.82
N GLU A 238 2.98 -20.97 -3.65
CA GLU A 238 3.58 -21.94 -4.57
C GLU A 238 3.28 -23.38 -4.14
N GLN A 239 3.76 -23.77 -2.94
CA GLN A 239 3.64 -25.12 -2.37
C GLN A 239 3.65 -25.06 -0.84
N ASP A 240 3.00 -26.02 -0.17
CA ASP A 240 3.01 -26.19 1.29
C ASP A 240 2.67 -24.93 2.12
N ARG A 241 1.89 -24.01 1.53
CA ARG A 241 1.54 -22.69 2.06
C ARG A 241 2.71 -21.72 2.24
N ASN A 242 3.86 -22.01 1.64
CA ASN A 242 4.87 -21.00 1.39
C ASN A 242 4.40 -20.14 0.23
N ALA A 243 4.32 -18.84 0.47
CA ALA A 243 3.88 -17.85 -0.48
C ALA A 243 4.97 -16.83 -0.73
N ARG A 244 5.08 -16.40 -1.99
CA ARG A 244 5.84 -15.20 -2.31
C ARG A 244 5.02 -13.97 -1.99
N VAL A 245 5.67 -12.95 -1.46
CA VAL A 245 5.06 -11.63 -1.29
C VAL A 245 5.08 -10.92 -2.62
N ALA A 246 3.95 -10.33 -3.02
CA ALA A 246 3.89 -9.44 -4.17
C ALA A 246 3.36 -8.08 -3.73
N ARG A 247 4.05 -7.00 -4.13
CA ARG A 247 3.71 -5.62 -3.76
C ARG A 247 3.12 -4.89 -4.94
N ARG A 248 2.05 -4.14 -4.72
CA ARG A 248 1.36 -3.39 -5.76
C ARG A 248 2.33 -2.36 -6.32
N VAL A 249 2.38 -2.27 -7.65
CA VAL A 249 3.18 -1.25 -8.32
C VAL A 249 2.41 0.06 -8.23
N THR A 250 2.89 0.96 -7.37
CA THR A 250 2.24 2.24 -7.09
C THR A 250 3.11 3.42 -7.47
N ARG A 251 2.45 4.55 -7.68
CA ARG A 251 3.04 5.84 -8.01
C ARG A 251 2.25 6.93 -7.31
N GLU A 252 2.96 7.92 -6.80
CA GLU A 252 2.33 9.15 -6.30
C GLU A 252 2.25 10.19 -7.43
N PHE A 253 1.09 10.82 -7.60
CA PHE A 253 0.88 11.94 -8.51
C PHE A 253 0.00 12.99 -7.82
N ASN A 254 0.51 14.23 -7.73
CA ASN A 254 -0.18 15.35 -7.05
C ASN A 254 -0.70 14.98 -5.64
N GLY A 255 0.10 14.25 -4.85
CA GLY A 255 -0.24 13.87 -3.48
C GLY A 255 -1.31 12.78 -3.35
N LYS A 256 -1.56 12.03 -4.44
CA LYS A 256 -2.49 10.90 -4.50
C LYS A 256 -1.77 9.66 -5.02
N ASP A 257 -2.15 8.50 -4.50
CA ASP A 257 -1.59 7.22 -4.95
C ASP A 257 -2.39 6.66 -6.12
N PHE A 258 -1.66 6.14 -7.10
CA PHE A 258 -2.18 5.45 -8.26
C PHE A 258 -1.52 4.08 -8.36
N GLY A 259 -2.31 3.07 -8.72
CA GLY A 259 -1.81 1.74 -9.03
C GLY A 259 -1.67 1.55 -10.52
N LEU A 260 -0.64 0.81 -10.93
CA LEU A 260 -0.49 0.37 -12.30
C LEU A 260 -1.55 -0.70 -12.61
N THR A 261 -2.20 -0.54 -13.76
CA THR A 261 -3.19 -1.50 -14.28
C THR A 261 -2.67 -2.16 -15.55
N SER A 262 -3.07 -3.40 -15.79
CA SER A 262 -2.68 -4.15 -16.99
C SER A 262 -3.68 -5.27 -17.26
N SER A 263 -3.66 -5.79 -18.49
CA SER A 263 -4.26 -7.09 -18.79
C SER A 263 -3.45 -8.20 -18.10
N ASP A 264 -4.05 -9.39 -17.97
CA ASP A 264 -3.43 -10.53 -17.28
C ASP A 264 -2.00 -10.81 -17.75
N ILE A 265 -1.07 -10.89 -16.79
CA ILE A 265 0.33 -11.28 -17.01
C ILE A 265 0.50 -12.70 -16.48
N THR A 266 0.62 -13.67 -17.39
CA THR A 266 0.70 -15.09 -17.04
C THR A 266 2.12 -15.64 -17.05
N VAL A 267 3.08 -14.89 -17.58
CA VAL A 267 4.48 -15.29 -17.74
C VAL A 267 5.38 -14.19 -17.18
N PHE A 268 6.29 -14.55 -16.27
CA PHE A 268 7.30 -13.65 -15.74
C PHE A 268 8.22 -13.11 -16.83
N GLY A 269 8.68 -11.87 -16.67
CA GLY A 269 9.45 -11.17 -17.71
C GLY A 269 8.57 -10.51 -18.78
N THR A 270 7.25 -10.56 -18.64
CA THR A 270 6.33 -9.79 -19.50
C THR A 270 6.08 -8.42 -18.90
N TRP A 271 6.27 -7.37 -19.70
CA TRP A 271 5.99 -5.99 -19.30
C TRP A 271 4.48 -5.70 -19.25
N PRO A 272 4.00 -4.97 -18.22
CA PRO A 272 2.65 -4.43 -18.19
C PRO A 272 2.36 -3.55 -19.40
N ALA A 273 1.10 -3.51 -19.84
CA ALA A 273 0.67 -2.70 -20.98
C ALA A 273 -0.77 -2.19 -20.77
N LEU A 274 -1.17 -1.21 -21.60
CA LEU A 274 -2.54 -0.72 -21.62
C LEU A 274 -3.57 -1.86 -21.77
N THR A 275 -4.68 -1.73 -21.06
CA THR A 275 -5.82 -2.65 -21.17
C THR A 275 -6.70 -2.28 -22.35
N SER A 276 -7.63 -3.16 -22.73
CA SER A 276 -8.63 -2.82 -23.76
C SER A 276 -9.55 -1.64 -23.37
N ALA A 277 -9.58 -1.24 -22.09
CA ALA A 277 -10.31 -0.06 -21.64
C ALA A 277 -9.64 1.25 -22.07
N HIS A 278 -8.34 1.22 -22.37
CA HIS A 278 -7.54 2.38 -22.73
C HIS A 278 -6.81 2.12 -24.06
N PRO A 279 -7.19 2.80 -25.16
CA PRO A 279 -6.68 2.48 -26.48
C PRO A 279 -5.17 2.71 -26.59
N GLN A 280 -4.46 1.80 -27.25
CA GLN A 280 -3.05 1.98 -27.56
C GLN A 280 -2.87 3.21 -28.47
N PRO A 281 -1.99 4.17 -28.15
CA PRO A 281 -1.74 5.31 -29.01
C PRO A 281 -1.22 4.92 -30.38
N SER A 282 -1.69 5.62 -31.40
CA SER A 282 -1.19 5.47 -32.77
C SER A 282 0.10 6.24 -33.03
N SER A 283 0.47 7.17 -32.14
CA SER A 283 1.70 7.96 -32.21
C SER A 283 2.55 7.85 -30.94
N ALA A 284 3.86 8.12 -31.07
CA ALA A 284 4.78 8.17 -29.93
C ALA A 284 4.45 9.32 -28.95
N GLU A 285 3.73 10.33 -29.40
CA GLU A 285 3.31 11.48 -28.59
C GLU A 285 1.93 11.25 -27.94
N GLY A 286 1.33 10.06 -28.06
CA GLY A 286 0.04 9.74 -27.45
C GLY A 286 -1.18 10.23 -28.25
N MET A 287 -1.00 11.11 -29.22
CA MET A 287 -2.10 11.74 -29.98
C MET A 287 -2.64 10.82 -31.09
N PRO A 288 -3.95 10.89 -31.42
CA PRO A 288 -4.99 11.72 -30.78
C PRO A 288 -5.63 11.04 -29.55
N GLU A 289 -5.20 9.83 -29.19
CA GLU A 289 -5.82 9.03 -28.13
C GLU A 289 -5.65 9.63 -26.74
N TYR A 290 -4.64 10.47 -26.55
CA TYR A 290 -4.37 11.15 -25.30
C TYR A 290 -3.90 12.59 -25.51
N ASP A 291 -4.35 13.46 -24.62
CA ASP A 291 -3.83 14.82 -24.46
C ASP A 291 -2.62 14.79 -23.52
N ARG A 292 -1.51 15.37 -23.97
CA ARG A 292 -0.29 15.51 -23.15
C ARG A 292 -0.49 16.60 -22.10
N LEU A 293 -0.45 16.23 -20.82
CA LEU A 293 -0.35 17.19 -19.73
C LEU A 293 1.12 17.53 -19.48
N ARG A 294 1.41 18.83 -19.36
CA ARG A 294 2.78 19.31 -19.06
C ARG A 294 3.17 19.19 -17.59
N GLU A 295 2.30 18.66 -16.73
CA GLU A 295 2.58 18.55 -15.30
C GLU A 295 3.56 17.42 -15.02
N GLN A 296 4.70 17.79 -14.41
CA GLN A 296 5.79 16.86 -14.08
C GLN A 296 5.57 16.30 -12.68
N SER A 297 5.17 15.03 -12.58
CA SER A 297 5.74 14.22 -11.50
C SER A 297 7.16 13.86 -11.92
N GLU A 298 8.16 14.43 -11.27
CA GLU A 298 9.57 13.97 -11.40
C GLU A 298 10.12 13.97 -12.84
N GLY A 299 9.68 14.91 -13.68
CA GLY A 299 10.15 15.03 -15.08
C GLY A 299 9.51 14.06 -16.08
N GLN A 300 8.64 13.16 -15.64
CA GLN A 300 7.92 12.23 -16.53
C GLN A 300 6.68 12.91 -17.13
N GLN A 301 6.51 12.82 -18.45
CA GLN A 301 5.30 13.28 -19.11
C GLN A 301 4.14 12.32 -18.82
N ILE A 302 2.99 12.88 -18.45
CA ILE A 302 1.75 12.13 -18.28
C ILE A 302 0.75 12.52 -19.37
N TYR A 303 -0.12 11.59 -19.69
CA TYR A 303 -1.08 11.71 -20.76
C TYR A 303 -2.46 11.36 -20.21
N VAL A 304 -3.48 12.13 -20.54
CA VAL A 304 -4.86 11.84 -20.13
C VAL A 304 -5.71 11.64 -21.37
N GLU A 305 -6.82 10.93 -21.22
CA GLU A 305 -7.79 10.83 -22.30
C GLU A 305 -8.29 12.24 -22.72
N PRO A 306 -8.77 12.44 -23.96
CA PRO A 306 -9.13 13.76 -24.45
C PRO A 306 -10.16 14.46 -23.56
N GLY A 307 -9.83 15.65 -23.06
CA GLY A 307 -10.67 16.38 -22.08
C GLY A 307 -10.80 15.71 -20.70
N GLY A 308 -9.95 14.74 -20.40
CA GLY A 308 -9.90 13.98 -19.15
C GLY A 308 -9.25 14.75 -18.00
N ASP A 309 -9.43 14.19 -16.80
CA ASP A 309 -8.85 14.70 -15.54
C ASP A 309 -7.84 13.67 -15.02
N PRO A 310 -6.57 14.03 -14.78
CA PRO A 310 -5.56 13.09 -14.28
C PRO A 310 -5.93 12.50 -12.91
N ALA A 311 -6.83 13.12 -12.15
CA ALA A 311 -7.37 12.53 -10.93
C ALA A 311 -8.21 11.26 -11.16
N ARG A 312 -8.63 10.98 -12.40
CA ARG A 312 -9.33 9.75 -12.79
C ARG A 312 -8.39 8.67 -13.32
N GLY A 313 -7.12 9.01 -13.51
CA GLY A 313 -6.09 8.14 -14.07
C GLY A 313 -5.38 8.81 -15.23
N PHE A 314 -4.22 8.26 -15.58
CA PHE A 314 -3.37 8.79 -16.63
C PHE A 314 -2.50 7.68 -17.23
N ALA A 315 -2.09 7.90 -18.48
CA ALA A 315 -1.14 7.10 -19.20
C ALA A 315 0.29 7.65 -19.06
N ILE A 316 1.27 6.75 -19.14
CA ILE A 316 2.69 7.09 -19.27
C ILE A 316 3.24 6.44 -20.53
N ALA A 317 4.01 7.21 -21.29
CA ALA A 317 4.69 6.76 -22.49
C ALA A 317 5.82 5.74 -22.20
N PRO A 318 6.17 4.90 -23.18
CA PRO A 318 7.31 3.98 -23.12
C PRO A 318 8.63 4.61 -22.72
N GLY A 319 9.48 3.82 -22.07
CA GLY A 319 10.87 4.16 -21.79
C GLY A 319 11.04 5.13 -20.63
N THR A 320 10.28 4.92 -19.54
CA THR A 320 10.51 5.63 -18.28
C THR A 320 11.93 5.39 -17.73
N PRO A 321 12.48 6.24 -16.87
CA PRO A 321 13.75 5.97 -16.20
C PRO A 321 13.70 4.66 -15.37
N GLU A 322 14.84 4.01 -15.13
CA GLU A 322 14.89 2.83 -14.25
C GLU A 322 14.44 3.12 -12.81
N SER A 323 14.57 4.36 -12.35
CA SER A 323 14.11 4.82 -11.04
C SER A 323 12.60 4.95 -10.94
N ASP A 324 11.90 4.99 -12.07
CA ASP A 324 10.44 5.04 -12.11
C ASP A 324 9.85 3.71 -11.61
N PRO A 325 8.68 3.69 -10.96
CA PRO A 325 8.00 2.45 -10.59
C PRO A 325 7.73 1.49 -11.78
N ALA A 326 7.61 1.98 -13.01
CA ALA A 326 7.53 1.15 -14.21
C ALA A 326 8.91 0.73 -14.78
N ARG A 327 10.02 1.16 -14.19
CA ARG A 327 11.41 0.71 -14.44
C ARG A 327 11.84 0.61 -15.90
N GLY A 328 11.45 1.57 -16.74
CA GLY A 328 11.79 1.53 -18.16
C GLY A 328 10.91 0.61 -19.00
N ASN A 329 9.67 0.40 -18.57
CA ASN A 329 8.67 -0.32 -19.34
C ASN A 329 8.63 0.17 -20.81
N PRO A 330 8.82 -0.72 -21.80
CA PRO A 330 8.79 -0.38 -23.22
C PRO A 330 7.38 -0.16 -23.76
N ASN A 331 6.34 -0.37 -22.96
CA ASN A 331 4.94 -0.19 -23.35
C ASN A 331 4.35 1.08 -22.73
N TRP A 332 3.26 1.54 -23.33
CA TRP A 332 2.37 2.50 -22.67
C TRP A 332 1.71 1.83 -21.47
N THR A 333 1.57 2.58 -20.37
CA THR A 333 0.98 2.08 -19.12
C THR A 333 -0.14 2.98 -18.64
N TRP A 334 -1.14 2.41 -17.97
CA TRP A 334 -2.24 3.17 -17.37
C TRP A 334 -2.24 3.06 -15.85
N TRP A 335 -2.38 4.20 -15.20
CA TRP A 335 -2.34 4.35 -13.76
C TRP A 335 -3.70 4.83 -13.27
N SER A 336 -4.33 4.04 -12.40
CA SER A 336 -5.67 4.32 -11.86
C SER A 336 -5.58 4.70 -10.38
N PRO A 337 -6.45 5.61 -9.89
CA PRO A 337 -6.45 6.02 -8.49
C PRO A 337 -6.76 4.84 -7.56
N LEU A 338 -6.06 4.79 -6.42
CA LEU A 338 -6.27 3.79 -5.35
C LEU A 338 -7.35 4.20 -4.34
#